data_AF-A0AA35XQB5-F1
#
_entry.id   AF-A0AA35XQB5-F1
#
_cell.length_a   1.000
_cell.length_b   1.000
_cell.length_c   1.000
_cell.angle_alpha   90.00
_cell.angle_beta   90.00
_cell.angle_gamma   90.00
#
_symmetry.space_group_name_H-M   'P 1'
#
loop_
_entity.id
_entity.type
_entity.pdbx_description
1 polymer ?
#
loop_
_entity_poly.entity_id
_entity_poly.type
_entity_poly.pdbx_seq_one_letter_code
_entity_poly.pdbx_strand_id
1 'polypeptide(L)'
;MLQIKRLLLVALLLPSISISQEADIQAGKNLFNTNCAACHQLNRKAVGPALSGVSEKYDKEWLYSWIKNGTQMIKDGDPQAVAIWEEYNRAVMTNYPQFSNEQIDNILAYTDYTPPPPVTTVLDTAQVSSQGSDLSINIILVVSIVIFTILIVMLFLVQRTLLKIANASGVKIEPEPKKRLKPLWKLVIENQFLMFIVVVGFLLSSAYFSYGYLMQIGIDQGYAPIQPIHYSHKIHAGANQIECKYCHSSARVSKHSGIPALNVCMNCHEYIADYNGEEDLENGYTKDFYTKEIKKLYTAVGWDEENQVYTGNTQPVKWVRIHNLPDFVYFNHAQHAQVAKVECQTCHGPVEEMEIMYQYSPLTMGWCIDCHRESNVDKNNEYYQKVHDELSKKYGVEELTVAQLGGIECAKCHY
;
A
#
# COMPACT_ATOMS: atom_id res chain seq x y z
N MET A 1 1.01 8.44 97.34
CA MET A 1 0.46 7.15 96.87
C MET A 1 0.39 7.18 95.35
N LEU A 2 0.89 6.10 94.74
CA LEU A 2 0.56 5.57 93.41
C LEU A 2 0.89 6.38 92.13
N GLN A 3 1.95 5.89 91.47
CA GLN A 3 2.12 5.56 90.04
C GLN A 3 1.38 6.38 88.97
N ILE A 4 2.13 6.86 87.97
CA ILE A 4 1.98 6.48 86.55
C ILE A 4 3.18 7.04 85.74
N LYS A 5 3.61 6.25 84.75
CA LYS A 5 4.83 6.31 83.95
C LYS A 5 5.07 7.65 83.24
N ARG A 6 6.32 8.13 83.27
CA ARG A 6 6.88 9.08 82.30
C ARG A 6 7.19 8.32 81.01
N LEU A 7 6.43 8.58 79.95
CA LEU A 7 6.83 8.27 78.57
C LEU A 7 6.96 9.62 77.84
N LEU A 8 8.19 9.97 77.45
CA LEU A 8 8.49 11.12 76.61
C LEU A 8 7.89 10.89 75.22
N LEU A 9 6.98 11.77 74.81
CA LEU A 9 6.49 11.88 73.44
C LEU A 9 7.48 12.79 72.66
N VAL A 10 8.47 12.18 71.99
CA VAL A 10 9.31 12.91 71.04
C VAL A 10 8.58 12.93 69.70
N ALA A 11 7.98 14.06 69.38
CA ALA A 11 7.46 14.35 68.05
C ALA A 11 8.66 14.51 67.09
N LEU A 12 8.85 13.53 66.21
CA LEU A 12 9.87 13.57 65.15
C LEU A 12 9.38 14.53 64.05
N LEU A 13 9.88 15.76 64.05
CA LEU A 13 9.78 16.70 62.93
C LEU A 13 10.68 16.18 61.80
N LEU A 14 10.12 15.44 60.85
CA LEU A 14 10.77 15.16 59.57
C LEU A 14 10.71 16.43 58.70
N PRO A 15 11.84 16.96 58.20
CA PRO A 15 11.81 18.01 57.20
C PRO A 15 11.30 17.40 55.89
N SER A 16 10.28 18.03 55.30
CA SER A 16 9.81 17.73 53.95
C SER A 16 10.90 18.09 52.94
N ILE A 17 11.75 17.12 52.61
CA ILE A 17 12.67 17.22 51.48
C ILE A 17 11.78 17.25 50.24
N SER A 18 11.69 18.42 49.60
CA SER A 18 11.10 18.56 48.27
C SER A 18 12.03 17.87 47.29
N ILE A 19 11.68 16.64 46.90
CA ILE A 19 12.33 15.95 45.79
C ILE A 19 11.89 16.69 44.53
N SER A 20 12.82 17.39 43.88
CA SER A 20 12.60 17.91 42.54
C SER A 20 12.37 16.71 41.62
N GLN A 21 11.16 16.57 41.10
CA GLN A 21 10.80 15.51 40.18
C GLN A 21 11.54 15.74 38.86
N GLU A 22 12.32 14.75 38.43
CA GLU A 22 13.06 14.80 37.16
C GLU A 22 12.06 14.72 35.99
N ALA A 23 12.27 15.51 34.93
CA ALA A 23 11.32 15.63 33.83
C ALA A 23 11.17 14.29 33.07
N ASP A 24 9.93 13.89 32.80
CA ASP A 24 9.59 12.63 32.12
C ASP A 24 9.57 12.83 30.60
N ILE A 25 10.63 12.33 29.94
CA ILE A 25 10.83 12.40 28.49
C ILE A 25 9.72 11.64 27.73
N GLN A 26 9.19 10.54 28.26
CA GLN A 26 8.17 9.74 27.59
C GLN A 26 6.80 10.43 27.65
N ALA A 27 6.46 11.03 28.81
CA ALA A 27 5.31 11.90 28.94
C ALA A 27 5.43 13.13 28.01
N GLY A 28 6.62 13.73 27.95
CA GLY A 28 6.97 14.82 27.05
C GLY A 28 6.76 14.50 25.58
N LYS A 29 7.24 13.34 25.13
CA LYS A 29 7.06 12.83 23.77
C LYS A 29 5.59 12.69 23.40
N ASN A 30 4.76 12.16 24.29
CA ASN A 30 3.32 12.01 24.05
C ASN A 30 2.64 13.38 23.91
N LEU A 31 2.96 14.32 24.80
CA LEU A 31 2.43 15.69 24.74
C LEU A 31 2.86 16.41 23.46
N PHE A 32 4.13 16.30 23.08
CA PHE A 32 4.68 16.85 21.85
C PHE A 32 4.00 16.27 20.62
N ASN A 33 3.92 14.94 20.50
CA ASN A 33 3.32 14.27 19.35
C ASN A 33 1.83 14.62 19.19
N THR A 34 1.13 14.85 20.30
CA THR A 34 -0.30 15.16 20.28
C THR A 34 -0.55 16.63 19.94
N ASN A 35 0.28 17.55 20.42
CA ASN A 35 -0.05 18.98 20.42
C ASN A 35 0.91 19.85 19.59
N CYS A 36 2.17 19.45 19.44
CA CYS A 36 3.23 20.30 18.89
C CYS A 36 3.76 19.79 17.54
N ALA A 37 3.77 18.48 17.31
CA ALA A 37 4.39 17.82 16.15
C ALA A 37 3.75 18.20 14.80
N ALA A 38 2.54 18.75 14.81
CA ALA A 38 1.88 19.26 13.60
C ALA A 38 2.57 20.52 13.05
N CYS A 39 3.16 21.34 13.92
CA CYS A 39 3.75 22.63 13.54
C CYS A 39 5.27 22.70 13.74
N HIS A 40 5.81 21.88 14.66
CA HIS A 40 7.23 21.91 15.03
C HIS A 40 7.92 20.59 14.72
N GLN A 41 9.17 20.71 14.25
CA GLN A 41 10.10 19.59 14.12
C GLN A 41 11.26 19.79 15.11
N LEU A 42 11.92 18.70 15.50
CA LEU A 42 13.03 18.80 16.47
C LEU A 42 14.23 19.51 15.85
N ASN A 43 14.68 19.07 14.66
CA ASN A 43 15.97 19.47 14.12
C ASN A 43 15.92 20.36 12.86
N ARG A 44 14.73 20.83 12.45
CA ARG A 44 14.57 21.70 11.27
C ARG A 44 13.38 22.64 11.40
N LYS A 45 13.35 23.68 10.55
CA LYS A 45 12.23 24.62 10.46
C LYS A 45 11.02 23.93 9.79
N ALA A 46 9.82 24.28 10.25
CA ALA A 46 8.54 23.87 9.67
C ALA A 46 7.58 25.07 9.72
N VAL A 47 6.31 24.87 10.09
CA VAL A 47 5.38 25.99 10.38
C VAL A 47 5.93 26.87 11.51
N GLY A 48 6.59 26.26 12.50
CA GLY A 48 7.33 26.94 13.55
C GLY A 48 8.83 26.61 13.56
N PRO A 49 9.60 27.22 14.48
CA PRO A 49 11.03 26.96 14.64
C PRO A 49 11.32 25.50 15.01
N ALA A 50 12.55 25.07 14.70
CA ALA A 50 13.15 23.86 15.24
C ALA A 50 13.21 23.96 16.77
N LEU A 51 12.77 22.91 17.47
CA LEU A 51 12.67 22.95 18.93
C LEU A 51 13.84 22.29 19.68
N SER A 52 14.75 21.62 18.98
CA SER A 52 15.97 21.11 19.62
C SER A 52 16.87 22.27 20.07
N GLY A 53 17.24 22.27 21.35
CA GLY A 53 18.07 23.31 21.97
C GLY A 53 17.30 24.60 22.28
N VAL A 54 15.96 24.57 22.28
CA VAL A 54 15.15 25.77 22.53
C VAL A 54 15.28 26.26 23.98
N SER A 55 15.50 25.35 24.93
CA SER A 55 15.71 25.70 26.34
C SER A 55 17.04 26.40 26.63
N GLU A 56 18.02 26.27 25.72
CA GLU A 56 19.29 27.01 25.81
C GLU A 56 19.16 28.42 25.22
N LYS A 57 18.22 28.63 24.30
CA LYS A 57 18.03 29.89 23.58
C LYS A 57 17.13 30.89 24.31
N TYR A 58 16.19 30.42 25.10
CA TYR A 58 15.20 31.26 25.80
C TYR A 58 15.09 30.90 27.27
N ASP A 59 14.79 31.91 28.10
CA ASP A 59 14.57 31.70 29.52
C ASP A 59 13.37 30.78 29.77
N LYS A 60 13.52 29.86 30.74
CA LYS A 60 12.50 28.85 31.07
C LYS A 60 11.14 29.46 31.45
N GLU A 61 11.14 30.55 32.23
CA GLU A 61 9.92 31.28 32.60
C GLU A 61 9.28 32.01 31.41
N TRP A 62 10.09 32.45 30.45
CA TRP A 62 9.60 33.04 29.21
C TRP A 62 8.93 31.96 28.35
N LEU A 63 9.53 30.78 28.23
CA LEU A 63 8.94 29.64 27.51
C LEU A 63 7.60 29.21 28.10
N TYR A 64 7.44 29.23 29.43
CA TYR A 64 6.14 28.99 30.07
C TYR A 64 5.08 29.99 29.63
N SER A 65 5.44 31.28 29.61
CA SER A 65 4.53 32.35 29.22
C SER A 65 4.18 32.27 27.73
N TRP A 66 5.17 31.96 26.90
CA TRP A 66 5.04 31.82 25.45
C TRP A 66 4.13 30.64 25.06
N ILE A 67 4.36 29.46 25.63
CA ILE A 67 3.56 28.26 25.31
C ILE A 67 2.12 28.42 25.79
N LYS A 68 1.89 29.09 26.91
CA LYS A 68 0.54 29.30 27.46
C LYS A 68 -0.21 30.43 26.78
N ASN A 69 0.46 31.53 26.43
CA ASN A 69 -0.18 32.80 26.04
C ASN A 69 0.58 33.60 24.96
N GLY A 70 1.33 32.95 24.06
CA GLY A 70 2.19 33.62 23.08
C GLY A 70 1.49 34.67 22.20
N THR A 71 0.23 34.43 21.81
CA THR A 71 -0.56 35.44 21.07
C THR A 71 -0.74 36.75 21.84
N GLN A 72 -0.87 36.69 23.17
CA GLN A 72 -0.98 37.88 24.00
C GLN A 72 0.37 38.60 24.11
N MET A 73 1.47 37.86 24.23
CA MET A 73 2.83 38.44 24.25
C MET A 73 3.15 39.21 22.96
N ILE A 74 2.71 38.71 21.80
CA ILE A 74 2.83 39.44 20.52
C ILE A 74 2.04 40.75 20.56
N LYS A 75 0.81 40.74 21.08
CA LYS A 75 -0.04 41.94 21.20
C LYS A 75 0.51 42.95 22.20
N ASP A 76 1.12 42.47 23.28
CA ASP A 76 1.74 43.29 24.32
C ASP A 76 3.08 43.89 23.86
N GLY A 77 3.56 43.50 22.66
CA GLY A 77 4.78 44.03 22.05
C GLY A 77 6.06 43.44 22.62
N ASP A 78 6.03 42.22 23.15
CA ASP A 78 7.24 41.53 23.60
C ASP A 78 8.22 41.38 22.41
N PRO A 79 9.46 41.87 22.53
CA PRO A 79 10.38 41.95 21.41
C PRO A 79 10.81 40.58 20.88
N GLN A 80 10.88 39.56 21.72
CA GLN A 80 11.25 38.19 21.31
C GLN A 80 10.07 37.50 20.61
N ALA A 81 8.87 37.64 21.16
CA ALA A 81 7.63 37.14 20.58
C ALA A 81 7.34 37.72 19.19
N VAL A 82 7.48 39.05 19.04
CA VAL A 82 7.24 39.74 17.77
C VAL A 82 8.29 39.35 16.72
N ALA A 83 9.56 39.23 17.10
CA ALA A 83 10.62 38.80 16.19
C ALA A 83 10.38 37.39 15.65
N ILE A 84 9.98 36.43 16.50
CA ILE A 84 9.62 35.07 16.07
C ILE A 84 8.39 35.11 15.16
N TRP A 85 7.38 35.91 15.50
CA TRP A 85 6.16 36.02 14.68
C TRP A 85 6.45 36.58 13.29
N GLU A 86 7.35 37.55 13.16
CA GLU A 86 7.77 38.08 11.86
C GLU A 86 8.64 37.08 11.07
N GLU A 87 9.58 36.39 11.72
CA GLU A 87 10.45 35.40 11.07
C GLU A 87 9.65 34.23 10.47
N TYR A 88 8.59 33.78 11.15
CA TYR A 88 7.78 32.63 10.73
C TYR A 88 6.49 33.04 10.03
N ASN A 89 6.57 34.04 9.14
CA ASN A 89 5.49 34.47 8.24
C ASN A 89 4.16 34.79 8.95
N ARG A 90 4.24 35.30 10.18
CA ARG A 90 3.08 35.63 11.01
C ARG A 90 2.17 34.42 11.31
N ALA A 91 2.71 33.21 11.23
CA ALA A 91 2.01 32.00 11.63
C ALA A 91 1.57 32.09 13.11
N VAL A 92 0.31 31.75 13.37
CA VAL A 92 -0.25 31.82 14.73
C VAL A 92 0.05 30.50 15.43
N MET A 93 0.82 30.56 16.52
CA MET A 93 1.00 29.43 17.42
C MET A 93 -0.24 29.28 18.31
N THR A 94 -0.80 28.07 18.39
CA THR A 94 -1.87 27.74 19.33
C THR A 94 -1.38 27.94 20.77
N ASN A 95 -2.17 28.65 21.58
CA ASN A 95 -1.88 28.84 22.99
C ASN A 95 -2.35 27.62 23.81
N TYR A 96 -1.56 27.17 24.78
CA TYR A 96 -1.88 26.05 25.66
C TYR A 96 -2.00 26.47 27.13
N PRO A 97 -2.98 27.33 27.51
CA PRO A 97 -3.12 27.81 28.88
C PRO A 97 -3.41 26.69 29.89
N GLN A 98 -3.89 25.53 29.41
CA GLN A 98 -4.17 24.35 30.22
C GLN A 98 -2.91 23.57 30.63
N PHE A 99 -1.76 23.80 30.01
CA PHE A 99 -0.54 23.08 30.37
C PHE A 99 0.01 23.58 31.71
N SER A 100 0.32 22.63 32.61
CA SER A 100 1.09 22.91 33.83
C SER A 100 2.56 23.18 33.48
N ASN A 101 3.31 23.82 34.39
CA ASN A 101 4.74 24.04 34.19
C ASN A 101 5.50 22.70 34.08
N GLU A 102 5.06 21.68 34.83
CA GLU A 102 5.61 20.32 34.75
C GLU A 102 5.37 19.66 33.38
N GLN A 103 4.19 19.85 32.80
CA GLN A 103 3.91 19.35 31.45
C GLN A 103 4.78 20.03 30.39
N ILE A 104 5.02 21.33 30.54
CA ILE A 104 5.93 22.07 29.67
C ILE A 104 7.38 21.61 29.86
N ASP A 105 7.80 21.35 31.10
CA ASP A 105 9.12 20.81 31.41
C ASP A 105 9.35 19.45 30.75
N ASN A 106 8.35 18.57 30.78
CA ASN A 106 8.42 17.28 30.11
C ASN A 106 8.55 17.45 28.59
N ILE A 107 7.79 18.38 27.98
CA ILE A 107 7.90 18.70 26.54
C ILE A 107 9.31 19.20 26.21
N LEU A 108 9.84 20.18 26.96
CA LEU A 108 11.17 20.75 26.73
C LEU A 108 12.28 19.69 26.92
N ALA A 109 12.17 18.86 27.96
CA ALA A 109 13.08 17.75 28.18
C ALA A 109 13.09 16.77 27.00
N TYR A 110 11.94 16.52 26.36
CA TYR A 110 11.89 15.72 25.14
C TYR A 110 12.50 16.42 23.93
N THR A 111 12.30 17.74 23.77
CA THR A 111 12.85 18.46 22.60
C THR A 111 14.36 18.56 22.63
N ASP A 112 14.96 18.62 23.82
CA ASP A 112 16.41 18.69 24.01
C ASP A 112 17.06 17.30 24.18
N TYR A 113 16.26 16.24 24.24
CA TYR A 113 16.76 14.89 24.38
C TYR A 113 17.37 14.34 23.09
N THR A 114 18.66 14.01 23.13
CA THR A 114 19.33 13.22 22.08
C THR A 114 19.31 11.73 22.45
N PRO A 115 18.51 10.88 21.79
CA PRO A 115 18.51 9.45 22.07
C PRO A 115 19.86 8.81 21.71
N PRO A 116 20.40 7.88 22.52
CA PRO A 116 21.49 7.01 22.06
C PRO A 116 21.00 6.15 20.88
N PRO A 117 21.91 5.73 19.97
CA PRO A 117 21.55 4.90 18.83
C PRO A 117 20.77 3.66 19.31
N PRO A 118 19.71 3.25 18.58
CA PRO A 118 18.85 2.17 19.03
C PRO A 118 19.67 0.90 19.19
N VAL A 119 19.79 0.40 20.43
CA VAL A 119 20.21 -0.96 20.69
C VAL A 119 19.06 -1.83 20.18
N THR A 120 19.32 -2.58 19.12
CA THR A 120 18.44 -3.63 18.61
C THR A 120 18.14 -4.62 19.73
N THR A 121 17.02 -4.42 20.42
CA THR A 121 16.39 -5.45 21.22
C THR A 121 15.79 -6.44 20.24
N VAL A 122 16.49 -7.56 20.06
CA VAL A 122 15.97 -8.74 19.39
C VAL A 122 14.77 -9.21 20.23
N LEU A 123 13.56 -8.83 19.80
CA LEU A 123 12.35 -9.51 20.24
C LEU A 123 12.34 -10.85 19.50
N ASP A 124 12.48 -11.94 20.25
CA ASP A 124 12.18 -13.28 19.77
C ASP A 124 10.71 -13.31 19.31
N THR A 125 10.51 -13.14 18.01
CA THR A 125 9.24 -13.45 17.37
C THR A 125 9.06 -14.96 17.37
N ALA A 126 8.21 -15.43 18.28
CA ALA A 126 7.53 -16.70 18.13
C ALA A 126 6.81 -16.71 16.77
N GLN A 127 7.27 -17.56 15.86
CA GLN A 127 6.65 -17.77 14.56
C GLN A 127 5.23 -18.28 14.75
N VAL A 128 4.24 -17.49 14.36
CA VAL A 128 2.91 -17.98 14.01
C VAL A 128 2.87 -18.08 12.50
N SER A 129 3.16 -19.27 11.99
CA SER A 129 3.04 -19.63 10.57
C SER A 129 1.56 -19.73 10.20
N SER A 130 1.05 -18.80 9.38
CA SER A 130 -0.24 -18.93 8.68
C SER A 130 -0.09 -19.86 7.46
N GLN A 131 -0.06 -21.16 7.72
CA GLN A 131 -0.25 -22.16 6.66
C GLN A 131 -1.72 -22.28 6.30
N GLY A 132 -2.10 -21.68 5.19
CA GLY A 132 -3.41 -21.85 4.57
C GLY A 132 -3.27 -22.17 3.09
N SER A 133 -3.55 -23.43 2.73
CA SER A 133 -3.83 -23.97 1.38
C SER A 133 -2.73 -24.60 0.51
N ASP A 134 -1.45 -24.56 0.89
CA ASP A 134 -0.38 -25.26 0.11
C ASP A 134 0.08 -26.59 0.75
N LEU A 135 -0.22 -26.78 2.04
CA LEU A 135 0.24 -27.96 2.78
C LEU A 135 -0.56 -29.22 2.44
N SER A 136 -1.85 -29.09 2.16
CA SER A 136 -2.75 -30.23 1.86
C SER A 136 -2.33 -30.95 0.58
N ILE A 137 -2.04 -30.24 -0.50
CA ILE A 137 -1.63 -30.84 -1.78
C ILE A 137 -0.24 -31.49 -1.67
N ASN A 138 0.72 -30.80 -1.04
CA ASN A 138 2.08 -31.31 -0.87
C ASN A 138 2.14 -32.54 0.07
N ILE A 139 1.38 -32.56 1.16
CA ILE A 139 1.28 -33.74 2.05
C ILE A 139 0.61 -34.91 1.32
N ILE A 140 -0.47 -34.68 0.57
CA ILE A 140 -1.16 -35.74 -0.19
C ILE A 140 -0.21 -36.37 -1.21
N LEU A 141 0.61 -35.56 -1.91
CA LEU A 141 1.61 -36.06 -2.86
C LEU A 141 2.68 -36.90 -2.18
N VAL A 142 3.23 -36.45 -1.05
CA VAL A 142 4.26 -37.19 -0.29
C VAL A 142 3.70 -38.51 0.22
N VAL A 143 2.51 -38.52 0.82
CA VAL A 143 1.85 -39.73 1.32
C VAL A 143 1.57 -40.71 0.18
N SER A 144 1.12 -40.21 -0.98
CA SER A 144 0.86 -41.04 -2.15
C SER A 144 2.15 -41.72 -2.65
N ILE A 145 3.26 -40.98 -2.74
CA ILE A 145 4.57 -41.54 -3.14
C ILE A 145 5.03 -42.62 -2.15
N VAL A 146 4.87 -42.40 -0.85
CA VAL A 146 5.22 -43.39 0.19
C VAL A 146 4.35 -44.66 0.08
N ILE A 147 3.05 -44.52 -0.15
CA ILE A 147 2.16 -45.68 -0.32
C ILE A 147 2.52 -46.47 -1.59
N PHE A 148 2.73 -45.78 -2.72
CA PHE A 148 3.12 -46.45 -3.96
C PHE A 148 4.47 -47.17 -3.85
N THR A 149 5.44 -46.56 -3.19
CA THR A 149 6.74 -47.22 -2.95
C THR A 149 6.61 -48.45 -2.05
N ILE A 150 5.81 -48.38 -0.98
CA ILE A 150 5.51 -49.56 -0.13
C ILE A 150 4.83 -50.67 -0.93
N LEU A 151 3.85 -50.34 -1.78
CA LEU A 151 3.17 -51.33 -2.63
C LEU A 151 4.11 -51.99 -3.64
N ILE A 152 5.02 -51.22 -4.26
CA ILE A 152 6.03 -51.75 -5.17
C ILE A 152 6.97 -52.71 -4.43
N VAL A 153 7.44 -52.32 -3.24
CA VAL A 153 8.31 -53.18 -2.41
C VAL A 153 7.56 -54.45 -1.97
N MET A 154 6.29 -54.33 -1.54
CA MET A 154 5.48 -55.48 -1.16
C MET A 154 5.27 -56.44 -2.35
N LEU A 155 4.93 -55.92 -3.53
CA LEU A 155 4.79 -56.73 -4.74
C LEU A 155 6.09 -57.46 -5.09
N PHE A 156 7.23 -56.77 -4.98
CA PHE A 156 8.54 -57.38 -5.21
C PHE A 156 8.85 -58.49 -4.20
N LEU A 157 8.55 -58.26 -2.91
CA LEU A 157 8.74 -59.26 -1.86
C LEU A 157 7.83 -60.47 -2.04
N VAL A 158 6.55 -60.25 -2.38
CA VAL A 158 5.58 -61.32 -2.67
C VAL A 158 6.05 -62.11 -3.90
N GLN A 159 6.44 -61.46 -4.99
CA GLN A 159 6.94 -62.14 -6.19
C GLN A 159 8.19 -62.96 -5.87
N ARG A 160 9.12 -62.42 -5.08
CA ARG A 160 10.34 -63.12 -4.67
C ARG A 160 10.04 -64.32 -3.77
N THR A 161 9.02 -64.20 -2.92
CA THR A 161 8.58 -65.29 -2.02
C THR A 161 7.88 -66.39 -2.80
N LEU A 162 6.98 -66.03 -3.72
CA LEU A 162 6.32 -66.98 -4.63
C LEU A 162 7.33 -67.72 -5.51
N LEU A 163 8.37 -67.04 -6.02
CA LEU A 163 9.45 -67.68 -6.78
C LEU A 163 10.29 -68.64 -5.93
N LYS A 164 10.58 -68.27 -4.68
CA LYS A 164 11.28 -69.16 -3.73
C LYS A 164 10.46 -70.41 -3.41
N ILE A 165 9.15 -70.25 -3.17
CA ILE A 165 8.24 -71.36 -2.89
C ILE A 165 8.08 -72.25 -4.13
N ALA A 166 7.88 -71.67 -5.32
CA ALA A 166 7.78 -72.44 -6.57
C ALA A 166 9.03 -73.30 -6.85
N ASN A 167 10.22 -72.74 -6.62
CA ASN A 167 11.48 -73.48 -6.75
C ASN A 167 11.63 -74.59 -5.69
N ALA A 168 11.19 -74.35 -4.44
CA ALA A 168 11.24 -75.34 -3.36
C ALA A 168 10.21 -76.47 -3.55
N SER A 169 9.09 -76.20 -4.22
CA SER A 169 8.04 -77.18 -4.55
C SER A 169 8.32 -78.00 -5.82
N GLY A 170 9.52 -77.90 -6.40
CA GLY A 170 9.92 -78.71 -7.57
C GLY A 170 9.29 -78.30 -8.90
N VAL A 171 8.60 -77.16 -8.95
CA VAL A 171 8.02 -76.62 -10.18
C VAL A 171 9.12 -75.83 -10.90
N LYS A 172 9.69 -76.39 -11.97
CA LYS A 172 10.59 -75.67 -12.87
C LYS A 172 9.77 -74.63 -13.63
N ILE A 173 9.70 -73.41 -13.13
CA ILE A 173 9.23 -72.27 -13.90
C ILE A 173 10.38 -71.90 -14.84
N GLU A 174 10.38 -72.45 -16.04
CA GLU A 174 11.24 -71.93 -17.09
C GLU A 174 10.80 -70.49 -17.39
N PRO A 175 11.68 -69.48 -17.26
CA PRO A 175 11.33 -68.14 -17.63
C PRO A 175 11.11 -68.13 -19.14
N GLU A 176 9.84 -68.04 -19.56
CA GLU A 176 9.48 -67.68 -20.93
C GLU A 176 10.43 -66.56 -21.39
N PRO A 177 11.14 -66.72 -22.52
CA PRO A 177 12.12 -65.74 -22.95
C PRO A 177 11.43 -64.39 -23.01
N LYS A 178 11.90 -63.43 -22.18
CA LYS A 178 11.32 -62.08 -22.12
C LYS A 178 11.23 -61.56 -23.54
N LYS A 179 10.03 -61.60 -24.15
CA LYS A 179 9.79 -60.95 -25.44
C LYS A 179 10.25 -59.52 -25.24
N ARG A 180 11.29 -59.10 -25.95
CA ARG A 180 11.75 -57.71 -25.92
C ARG A 180 10.55 -56.87 -26.31
N LEU A 181 9.86 -56.30 -25.33
CA LEU A 181 8.77 -55.37 -25.54
C LEU A 181 9.33 -54.30 -26.48
N LYS A 182 8.73 -54.15 -27.65
CA LYS A 182 9.14 -53.11 -28.58
C LYS A 182 9.07 -51.78 -27.82
N PRO A 183 10.06 -50.87 -27.98
CA PRO A 183 10.01 -49.57 -27.32
C PRO A 183 8.69 -48.87 -27.66
N LEU A 184 8.07 -48.21 -26.69
CA LEU A 184 6.72 -47.61 -26.78
C LEU A 184 6.51 -46.79 -28.06
N TRP A 185 7.51 -46.00 -28.47
CA TRP A 185 7.47 -45.21 -29.70
C TRP A 185 7.31 -46.05 -30.98
N LYS A 186 7.93 -47.24 -31.04
CA LYS A 186 7.73 -48.17 -32.17
C LYS A 186 6.33 -48.78 -32.16
N LEU A 187 5.78 -49.07 -30.97
CA LEU A 187 4.39 -49.55 -30.85
C LEU A 187 3.38 -48.47 -31.28
N VAL A 188 3.68 -47.20 -30.99
CA VAL A 188 2.88 -46.06 -31.46
C VAL A 188 2.98 -45.94 -32.98
N ILE A 189 4.18 -45.91 -33.56
CA ILE A 189 4.39 -45.75 -35.01
C ILE A 189 3.79 -46.91 -35.83
N GLU A 190 3.93 -48.14 -35.36
CA GLU A 190 3.39 -49.31 -36.05
C GLU A 190 1.85 -49.38 -35.97
N ASN A 191 1.23 -48.72 -34.98
CA ASN A 191 -0.22 -48.72 -34.79
C ASN A 191 -0.85 -47.46 -35.38
N GLN A 192 -1.49 -47.61 -36.54
CA GLN A 192 -2.15 -46.50 -37.24
C GLN A 192 -3.16 -45.73 -36.38
N PHE A 193 -3.86 -46.38 -35.45
CA PHE A 193 -4.80 -45.72 -34.54
C PHE A 193 -4.09 -44.88 -33.49
N LEU A 194 -2.99 -45.37 -32.90
CA LEU A 194 -2.20 -44.60 -31.94
C LEU A 194 -1.48 -43.43 -32.61
N MET A 195 -0.93 -43.62 -33.81
CA MET A 195 -0.39 -42.52 -34.61
C MET A 195 -1.45 -41.47 -34.93
N PHE A 196 -2.66 -41.88 -35.30
CA PHE A 196 -3.76 -40.95 -35.54
C PHE A 196 -4.09 -40.12 -34.29
N ILE A 197 -4.21 -40.75 -33.12
CA ILE A 197 -4.45 -40.03 -31.86
C ILE A 197 -3.31 -39.04 -31.56
N VAL A 198 -2.05 -39.46 -31.74
CA VAL A 198 -0.89 -38.58 -31.48
C VAL A 198 -0.88 -37.40 -32.44
N VAL A 199 -1.15 -37.61 -33.73
CA VAL A 199 -1.19 -36.53 -34.73
C VAL A 199 -2.35 -35.58 -34.44
N VAL A 200 -3.56 -36.09 -34.17
CA VAL A 200 -4.71 -35.25 -33.81
C VAL A 200 -4.44 -34.48 -32.52
N GLY A 201 -3.88 -35.14 -31.50
CA GLY A 201 -3.50 -34.50 -30.25
C GLY A 201 -2.45 -33.39 -30.45
N PHE A 202 -1.45 -33.63 -31.30
CA PHE A 202 -0.46 -32.62 -31.67
C PHE A 202 -1.08 -31.44 -32.41
N LEU A 203 -1.98 -31.69 -33.37
CA LEU A 203 -2.67 -30.63 -34.11
C LEU A 203 -3.57 -29.79 -33.20
N LEU A 204 -4.35 -30.41 -32.31
CA LEU A 204 -5.20 -29.70 -31.35
C LEU A 204 -4.37 -28.92 -30.34
N SER A 205 -3.29 -29.50 -29.83
CA SER A 205 -2.35 -28.83 -28.92
C SER A 205 -1.70 -27.61 -29.60
N SER A 206 -1.18 -27.79 -30.82
CA SER A 206 -0.61 -26.71 -31.62
C SER A 206 -1.62 -25.59 -31.88
N ALA A 207 -2.85 -25.93 -32.26
CA ALA A 207 -3.93 -24.95 -32.45
C ALA A 207 -4.27 -24.21 -31.16
N TYR A 208 -4.36 -24.92 -30.03
CA TYR A 208 -4.64 -24.33 -28.71
C TYR A 208 -3.54 -23.33 -28.29
N PHE A 209 -2.27 -23.72 -28.36
CA PHE A 209 -1.16 -22.83 -27.99
C PHE A 209 -1.00 -21.66 -28.96
N SER A 210 -1.16 -21.89 -30.27
CA SER A 210 -1.08 -20.83 -31.28
C SER A 210 -2.21 -19.81 -31.09
N TYR A 211 -3.45 -20.28 -30.92
CA TYR A 211 -4.59 -19.42 -30.64
C TYR A 211 -4.42 -18.67 -29.32
N GLY A 212 -4.00 -19.36 -28.25
CA GLY A 212 -3.75 -18.75 -26.95
C GLY A 212 -2.70 -17.64 -27.01
N TYR A 213 -1.60 -17.86 -27.72
CA TYR A 213 -0.57 -16.84 -27.92
C TYR A 213 -1.09 -15.64 -28.73
N LEU A 214 -1.82 -15.88 -29.82
CA LEU A 214 -2.40 -14.80 -30.65
C LEU A 214 -3.41 -13.96 -29.87
N MET A 215 -4.20 -14.56 -28.98
CA MET A 215 -5.17 -13.86 -28.15
C MET A 215 -4.53 -13.01 -27.04
N GLN A 216 -3.23 -13.16 -26.77
CA GLN A 216 -2.49 -12.33 -25.81
C GLN A 216 -1.82 -11.11 -26.46
N ILE A 217 -1.81 -11.01 -27.79
CA ILE A 217 -1.20 -9.88 -28.49
C ILE A 217 -2.01 -8.61 -28.22
N GLY A 218 -1.32 -7.56 -27.77
CA GLY A 218 -1.95 -6.27 -27.45
C GLY A 218 -2.67 -6.23 -26.09
N ILE A 219 -2.39 -7.18 -25.20
CA ILE A 219 -2.84 -7.16 -23.80
C ILE A 219 -1.66 -6.82 -22.91
N ASP A 220 -1.66 -5.60 -22.35
CA ASP A 220 -0.56 -5.08 -21.51
C ASP A 220 -0.83 -5.25 -20.00
N GLN A 221 -1.57 -6.29 -19.60
CA GLN A 221 -1.84 -6.56 -18.18
C GLN A 221 -0.54 -6.86 -17.43
N GLY A 222 -0.43 -6.29 -16.22
CA GLY A 222 0.77 -6.39 -15.39
C GLY A 222 1.92 -5.49 -15.84
N TYR A 223 1.76 -4.67 -16.89
CA TYR A 223 2.78 -3.70 -17.28
C TYR A 223 3.05 -2.70 -16.14
N ALA A 224 4.28 -2.71 -15.63
CA ALA A 224 4.73 -1.94 -14.46
C ALA A 224 6.11 -1.31 -14.74
N PRO A 225 6.16 -0.16 -15.45
CA PRO A 225 7.42 0.50 -15.75
C PRO A 225 7.99 1.22 -14.53
N ILE A 226 9.32 1.34 -14.48
CA ILE A 226 10.00 2.13 -13.45
C ILE A 226 9.71 3.62 -13.69
N GLN A 227 9.22 4.30 -12.66
CA GLN A 227 8.93 5.74 -12.70
C GLN A 227 10.15 6.57 -12.27
N PRO A 228 10.26 7.86 -12.67
CA PRO A 228 11.39 8.71 -12.27
C PRO A 228 11.48 8.96 -10.76
N ILE A 229 10.32 9.04 -10.11
CA ILE A 229 10.16 9.13 -8.67
C ILE A 229 9.37 7.89 -8.24
N HIS A 230 9.84 7.19 -7.22
CA HIS A 230 9.15 6.05 -6.65
C HIS A 230 7.93 6.53 -5.84
N TYR A 231 6.83 6.76 -6.53
CA TYR A 231 5.57 7.20 -5.94
C TYR A 231 4.70 6.00 -5.55
N SER A 232 4.36 5.91 -4.26
CA SER A 232 3.52 4.83 -3.71
C SER A 232 2.07 5.27 -3.54
N HIS A 233 1.14 4.64 -4.26
CA HIS A 233 -0.29 4.83 -4.01
C HIS A 233 -0.72 4.18 -2.70
N LYS A 234 -0.06 3.09 -2.30
CA LYS A 234 -0.27 2.41 -1.02
C LYS A 234 -0.14 3.34 0.19
N ILE A 235 0.85 4.23 0.18
CA ILE A 235 1.03 5.21 1.28
C ILE A 235 -0.05 6.30 1.21
N HIS A 236 -0.29 6.88 0.04
CA HIS A 236 -1.18 8.04 -0.10
C HIS A 236 -2.66 7.68 -0.01
N ALA A 237 -3.12 6.72 -0.82
CA ALA A 237 -4.53 6.30 -0.85
C ALA A 237 -4.82 5.21 0.19
N GLY A 238 -3.87 4.32 0.48
CA GLY A 238 -4.03 3.25 1.47
C GLY A 238 -3.83 3.73 2.90
N ALA A 239 -2.60 4.01 3.32
CA ALA A 239 -2.31 4.36 4.71
C ALA A 239 -2.94 5.69 5.14
N ASN A 240 -2.82 6.73 4.30
CA ASN A 240 -3.32 8.07 4.60
C ASN A 240 -4.77 8.31 4.18
N GLN A 241 -5.40 7.35 3.48
CA GLN A 241 -6.80 7.42 3.05
C GLN A 241 -7.13 8.69 2.24
N ILE A 242 -6.17 9.17 1.43
CA ILE A 242 -6.40 10.34 0.55
C ILE A 242 -7.33 9.93 -0.60
N GLU A 243 -8.42 10.66 -0.76
CA GLU A 243 -9.43 10.41 -1.79
C GLU A 243 -8.84 10.51 -3.21
N CYS A 244 -9.17 9.55 -4.09
CA CYS A 244 -8.57 9.42 -5.42
C CYS A 244 -8.68 10.71 -6.26
N LYS A 245 -9.86 11.35 -6.23
CA LYS A 245 -10.15 12.56 -7.02
C LYS A 245 -9.57 13.85 -6.38
N TYR A 246 -8.89 13.77 -5.22
CA TYR A 246 -8.11 14.90 -4.70
C TYR A 246 -6.93 15.20 -5.63
N CYS A 247 -6.11 14.19 -5.93
CA CYS A 247 -5.02 14.30 -6.89
C CYS A 247 -5.52 14.24 -8.34
N HIS A 248 -6.39 13.28 -8.64
CA HIS A 248 -6.94 13.08 -9.99
C HIS A 248 -8.25 13.85 -10.22
N SER A 249 -8.23 15.15 -9.93
CA SER A 249 -9.42 16.02 -9.95
C SER A 249 -10.10 16.12 -11.32
N SER A 250 -9.32 16.03 -12.40
CA SER A 250 -9.82 16.09 -13.78
C SER A 250 -10.74 14.92 -14.15
N ALA A 251 -10.69 13.78 -13.45
CA ALA A 251 -11.64 12.68 -13.63
C ALA A 251 -13.11 13.12 -13.44
N ARG A 252 -13.34 14.22 -12.72
CA ARG A 252 -14.69 14.74 -12.45
C ARG A 252 -15.31 15.50 -13.62
N VAL A 253 -14.49 16.06 -14.52
CA VAL A 253 -14.97 17.06 -15.50
C VAL A 253 -14.43 16.84 -16.91
N SER A 254 -13.31 16.15 -17.05
CA SER A 254 -12.61 15.97 -18.31
C SER A 254 -12.76 14.54 -18.83
N LYS A 255 -12.55 14.39 -20.14
CA LYS A 255 -12.42 13.07 -20.77
C LYS A 255 -11.15 12.33 -20.32
N HIS A 256 -10.10 13.07 -19.95
CA HIS A 256 -8.83 12.51 -19.50
C HIS A 256 -8.61 12.85 -18.02
N SER A 257 -8.42 11.81 -17.20
CA SER A 257 -7.89 11.97 -15.85
C SER A 257 -6.37 12.15 -15.93
N GLY A 258 -5.92 13.39 -15.88
CA GLY A 258 -4.51 13.75 -15.94
C GLY A 258 -3.73 13.34 -14.68
N ILE A 259 -2.41 13.25 -14.86
CA ILE A 259 -1.46 13.16 -13.74
C ILE A 259 -1.47 14.50 -13.00
N PRO A 260 -1.51 14.53 -11.66
CA PRO A 260 -1.52 15.78 -10.90
C PRO A 260 -0.28 16.62 -11.22
N ALA A 261 -0.47 17.94 -11.29
CA ALA A 261 0.65 18.86 -11.35
C ALA A 261 1.39 18.91 -10.01
N LEU A 262 2.69 19.23 -10.04
CA LEU A 262 3.55 19.14 -8.86
C LEU A 262 3.17 20.11 -7.73
N ASN A 263 2.39 21.15 -8.01
CA ASN A 263 1.82 22.02 -6.98
C ASN A 263 0.90 21.26 -6.02
N VAL A 264 0.17 20.25 -6.51
CA VAL A 264 -0.68 19.40 -5.65
C VAL A 264 0.17 18.61 -4.66
N CYS A 265 1.35 18.16 -5.09
CA CYS A 265 2.31 17.49 -4.22
C CYS A 265 2.82 18.46 -3.14
N MET A 266 3.18 19.69 -3.53
CA MET A 266 3.76 20.67 -2.61
C MET A 266 2.79 21.19 -1.56
N ASN A 267 1.48 21.16 -1.80
CA ASN A 267 0.47 21.55 -0.78
C ASN A 267 0.65 20.82 0.57
N CYS A 268 1.18 19.60 0.54
CA CYS A 268 1.51 18.84 1.75
C CYS A 268 3.03 18.72 1.95
N HIS A 269 3.79 18.52 0.87
CA HIS A 269 5.22 18.30 0.94
C HIS A 269 6.03 19.56 1.23
N GLU A 270 5.45 20.76 1.30
CA GLU A 270 6.16 21.92 1.88
C GLU A 270 6.53 21.68 3.35
N TYR A 271 5.70 20.95 4.09
CA TYR A 271 5.87 20.69 5.52
C TYR A 271 6.26 19.24 5.85
N ILE A 272 6.14 18.32 4.87
CA ILE A 272 6.45 16.89 5.01
C ILE A 272 7.72 16.56 4.22
N ALA A 273 8.87 16.79 4.87
CA ALA A 273 10.18 16.61 4.25
C ALA A 273 10.86 15.27 4.52
N ASP A 274 10.48 14.55 5.59
CA ASP A 274 10.92 13.16 5.81
C ASP A 274 9.73 12.20 5.82
N TYR A 275 10.01 10.96 5.45
CA TYR A 275 9.07 9.88 5.66
C TYR A 275 9.05 9.44 7.13
N ASN A 276 7.86 9.30 7.70
CA ASN A 276 7.65 8.84 9.08
C ASN A 276 6.65 7.68 9.19
N GLY A 277 6.35 7.02 8.07
CA GLY A 277 5.45 5.86 8.03
C GLY A 277 6.17 4.54 8.27
N GLU A 278 5.47 3.43 8.02
CA GLU A 278 6.01 2.08 8.14
C GLU A 278 7.08 1.81 7.08
N GLU A 279 8.19 1.19 7.50
CA GLU A 279 9.26 0.75 6.61
C GLU A 279 8.98 -0.67 6.12
N ASP A 280 9.26 -0.92 4.84
CA ASP A 280 9.20 -2.26 4.25
C ASP A 280 10.63 -2.74 3.97
N LEU A 281 11.21 -3.36 4.99
CA LEU A 281 12.59 -3.84 4.96
C LEU A 281 12.79 -5.01 4.00
N GLU A 282 11.75 -5.80 3.71
CA GLU A 282 11.80 -6.95 2.80
C GLU A 282 12.04 -6.48 1.37
N ASN A 283 11.35 -5.41 0.96
CA ASN A 283 11.50 -4.81 -0.37
C ASN A 283 12.56 -3.70 -0.43
N GLY A 284 13.28 -3.44 0.67
CA GLY A 284 14.34 -2.43 0.74
C GLY A 284 13.86 -0.98 0.86
N TYR A 285 12.57 -0.78 1.15
CA TYR A 285 11.98 0.55 1.31
C TYR A 285 12.13 1.04 2.75
N THR A 286 13.23 1.74 2.99
CA THR A 286 13.53 2.37 4.27
C THR A 286 13.05 3.81 4.32
N LYS A 287 13.03 4.40 5.52
CA LYS A 287 12.78 5.83 5.73
C LYS A 287 13.74 6.70 4.94
N ASP A 288 15.02 6.33 4.90
CA ASP A 288 16.03 7.07 4.13
C ASP A 288 15.75 6.97 2.62
N PHE A 289 15.30 5.82 2.13
CA PHE A 289 14.90 5.64 0.73
C PHE A 289 13.75 6.60 0.36
N TYR A 290 12.61 6.55 1.08
CA TYR A 290 11.48 7.43 0.77
C TYR A 290 11.81 8.92 0.95
N THR A 291 12.61 9.27 1.96
CA THR A 291 13.06 10.64 2.17
C THR A 291 13.91 11.14 1.01
N LYS A 292 14.74 10.28 0.41
CA LYS A 292 15.48 10.62 -0.83
C LYS A 292 14.56 10.79 -2.04
N GLU A 293 13.48 10.03 -2.13
CA GLU A 293 12.49 10.19 -3.20
C GLU A 293 11.72 11.52 -3.07
N ILE A 294 11.38 11.96 -1.86
CA ILE A 294 10.78 13.29 -1.62
C ILE A 294 11.75 14.40 -2.07
N LYS A 295 13.05 14.26 -1.86
CA LYS A 295 14.05 15.24 -2.33
C LYS A 295 14.10 15.37 -3.86
N LYS A 296 13.75 14.31 -4.61
CA LYS A 296 13.61 14.41 -6.08
C LYS A 296 12.44 15.31 -6.47
N LEU A 297 11.33 15.27 -5.72
CA LEU A 297 10.22 16.20 -5.90
C LEU A 297 10.67 17.65 -5.68
N TYR A 298 11.39 17.93 -4.60
CA TYR A 298 11.92 19.28 -4.32
C TYR A 298 12.84 19.78 -5.43
N THR A 299 13.70 18.91 -5.95
CA THR A 299 14.55 19.24 -7.09
C THR A 299 13.72 19.56 -8.34
N ALA A 300 12.63 18.84 -8.58
CA ALA A 300 11.75 19.06 -9.72
C ALA A 300 10.96 20.39 -9.62
N VAL A 301 10.48 20.76 -8.43
CA VAL A 301 9.76 22.03 -8.21
C VAL A 301 10.67 23.21 -7.89
N GLY A 302 11.96 22.97 -7.65
CA GLY A 302 12.91 23.99 -7.22
C GLY A 302 12.69 24.49 -5.79
N TRP A 303 12.30 23.62 -4.86
CA TRP A 303 12.07 23.96 -3.45
C TRP A 303 13.38 23.90 -2.64
N ASP A 304 13.68 24.97 -1.90
CA ASP A 304 14.77 25.02 -0.93
C ASP A 304 14.22 24.70 0.47
N GLU A 305 14.55 23.52 0.99
CA GLU A 305 14.10 23.06 2.31
C GLU A 305 14.68 23.90 3.47
N GLU A 306 15.88 24.45 3.33
CA GLU A 306 16.53 25.18 4.42
C GLU A 306 15.89 26.56 4.61
N ASN A 307 15.63 27.24 3.50
CA ASN A 307 15.07 28.59 3.49
C ASN A 307 13.55 28.61 3.32
N GLN A 308 12.92 27.46 3.04
CA GLN A 308 11.47 27.32 2.81
C GLN A 308 10.97 28.26 1.70
N VAL A 309 11.72 28.35 0.61
CA VAL A 309 11.42 29.22 -0.54
C VAL A 309 11.60 28.49 -1.86
N TYR A 310 10.80 28.88 -2.86
CA TYR A 310 11.00 28.42 -4.24
C TYR A 310 12.15 29.18 -4.89
N THR A 311 13.11 28.44 -5.42
CA THR A 311 14.29 28.97 -6.14
C THR A 311 13.97 29.51 -7.53
N GLY A 312 12.80 29.15 -8.08
CA GLY A 312 12.39 29.49 -9.46
C GLY A 312 12.96 28.56 -10.55
N ASN A 313 13.88 27.65 -10.20
CA ASN A 313 14.44 26.67 -11.12
C ASN A 313 13.61 25.39 -11.12
N THR A 314 12.75 25.20 -12.11
CA THR A 314 11.85 24.04 -12.19
C THR A 314 12.22 23.09 -13.33
N GLN A 315 11.96 21.80 -13.12
CA GLN A 315 12.12 20.74 -14.13
C GLN A 315 10.91 19.80 -14.09
N PRO A 316 10.21 19.58 -15.22
CA PRO A 316 9.05 18.71 -15.23
C PRO A 316 9.44 17.24 -15.02
N VAL A 317 8.66 16.54 -14.19
CA VAL A 317 8.81 15.08 -14.01
C VAL A 317 8.25 14.37 -15.23
N LYS A 318 9.09 13.57 -15.89
CA LYS A 318 8.74 12.80 -17.09
C LYS A 318 8.12 11.45 -16.72
N TRP A 319 6.89 11.48 -16.23
CA TRP A 319 6.14 10.27 -15.88
C TRP A 319 5.97 9.32 -17.07
N VAL A 320 6.07 8.01 -16.82
CA VAL A 320 5.78 6.98 -17.82
C VAL A 320 4.31 6.59 -17.70
N ARG A 321 3.54 6.86 -18.75
CA ARG A 321 2.12 6.52 -18.79
C ARG A 321 1.94 5.01 -18.96
N ILE A 322 1.16 4.41 -18.06
CA ILE A 322 0.90 2.96 -18.02
C ILE A 322 -0.32 2.63 -18.89
N HIS A 323 -1.47 3.23 -18.57
CA HIS A 323 -2.72 2.98 -19.28
C HIS A 323 -2.79 3.79 -20.57
N ASN A 324 -2.69 3.10 -21.71
CA ASN A 324 -2.88 3.67 -23.03
C ASN A 324 -3.99 2.96 -23.79
N LEU A 325 -4.77 3.74 -24.53
CA LEU A 325 -5.70 3.27 -25.54
C LEU A 325 -5.26 3.88 -26.86
N PRO A 326 -5.49 3.21 -28.00
CA PRO A 326 -5.24 3.80 -29.31
C PRO A 326 -5.99 5.12 -29.51
N ASP A 327 -5.40 6.06 -30.25
CA ASP A 327 -5.94 7.42 -30.41
C ASP A 327 -7.29 7.49 -31.13
N PHE A 328 -7.65 6.44 -31.88
CA PHE A 328 -8.99 6.30 -32.48
C PHE A 328 -10.05 5.87 -31.46
N VAL A 329 -9.73 5.68 -30.18
CA VAL A 329 -10.70 5.35 -29.14
C VAL A 329 -11.04 6.62 -28.36
N TYR A 330 -12.32 6.97 -28.35
CA TYR A 330 -12.84 8.04 -27.51
C TYR A 330 -13.34 7.49 -26.18
N PHE A 331 -12.55 7.71 -25.13
CA PHE A 331 -12.92 7.40 -23.75
C PHE A 331 -13.05 8.68 -22.92
N ASN A 332 -14.10 8.77 -22.09
CA ASN A 332 -14.37 9.94 -21.26
C ASN A 332 -14.51 9.57 -19.78
N HIS A 333 -13.52 9.96 -18.96
CA HIS A 333 -13.53 9.68 -17.51
C HIS A 333 -14.73 10.28 -16.79
N ALA A 334 -15.11 11.53 -17.07
CA ALA A 334 -16.22 12.20 -16.37
C ALA A 334 -17.55 11.47 -16.53
N GLN A 335 -17.82 10.90 -17.72
CA GLN A 335 -19.03 10.11 -17.94
C GLN A 335 -19.06 8.86 -17.06
N HIS A 336 -17.93 8.15 -16.96
CA HIS A 336 -17.87 6.91 -16.16
C HIS A 336 -17.82 7.21 -14.66
N ALA A 337 -17.02 8.18 -14.23
CA ALA A 337 -16.76 8.45 -12.82
C ALA A 337 -17.82 9.33 -12.13
N GLN A 338 -18.52 10.21 -12.86
CA GLN A 338 -19.53 11.11 -12.28
C GLN A 338 -20.96 10.78 -12.67
N VAL A 339 -21.19 10.46 -13.95
CA VAL A 339 -22.56 10.16 -14.42
C VAL A 339 -22.92 8.73 -14.06
N ALA A 340 -22.09 7.76 -14.44
CA ALA A 340 -22.30 6.35 -14.13
C ALA A 340 -21.83 5.96 -12.72
N LYS A 341 -21.02 6.81 -12.07
CA LYS A 341 -20.48 6.59 -10.71
C LYS A 341 -19.77 5.24 -10.56
N VAL A 342 -19.05 4.82 -11.60
CA VAL A 342 -18.24 3.61 -11.56
C VAL A 342 -17.08 3.81 -10.59
N GLU A 343 -16.90 2.84 -9.68
CA GLU A 343 -15.79 2.85 -8.73
C GLU A 343 -14.44 2.71 -9.44
N CYS A 344 -13.44 3.46 -8.97
CA CYS A 344 -12.13 3.53 -9.64
C CYS A 344 -11.47 2.14 -9.70
N GLN A 345 -11.63 1.36 -8.63
CA GLN A 345 -11.08 0.03 -8.44
C GLN A 345 -11.63 -0.99 -9.44
N THR A 346 -12.85 -0.80 -9.93
CA THR A 346 -13.44 -1.68 -10.94
C THR A 346 -12.63 -1.69 -12.23
N CYS A 347 -12.03 -0.56 -12.60
CA CYS A 347 -11.21 -0.45 -13.81
C CYS A 347 -9.71 -0.58 -13.50
N HIS A 348 -9.22 0.06 -12.45
CA HIS A 348 -7.78 0.16 -12.16
C HIS A 348 -7.25 -0.85 -11.13
N GLY A 349 -8.11 -1.69 -10.54
CA GLY A 349 -7.75 -2.61 -9.46
C GLY A 349 -7.64 -1.91 -8.11
N PRO A 350 -7.20 -2.63 -7.05
CA PRO A 350 -7.05 -2.07 -5.70
C PRO A 350 -5.82 -1.15 -5.61
N VAL A 351 -5.91 0.05 -6.19
CA VAL A 351 -4.80 1.02 -6.30
C VAL A 351 -4.25 1.42 -4.92
N GLU A 352 -5.10 1.47 -3.91
CA GLU A 352 -4.75 1.72 -2.51
C GLU A 352 -3.83 0.66 -1.88
N GLU A 353 -3.65 -0.50 -2.52
CA GLU A 353 -2.71 -1.53 -2.09
C GLU A 353 -1.43 -1.56 -2.94
N MET A 354 -1.36 -0.73 -4.00
CA MET A 354 -0.28 -0.75 -4.99
C MET A 354 0.91 0.12 -4.56
N GLU A 355 2.03 -0.54 -4.25
CA GLU A 355 3.30 0.14 -4.00
C GLU A 355 3.88 0.76 -5.27
N ILE A 356 3.83 0.02 -6.38
CA ILE A 356 4.11 0.54 -7.72
C ILE A 356 2.86 0.37 -8.57
N MET A 357 2.57 1.36 -9.41
CA MET A 357 1.41 1.27 -10.29
C MET A 357 1.67 0.27 -11.42
N TYR A 358 0.66 -0.57 -11.72
CA TYR A 358 0.66 -1.48 -12.86
C TYR A 358 -0.71 -1.53 -13.53
N GLN A 359 -0.77 -2.00 -14.78
CA GLN A 359 -2.05 -2.17 -15.47
C GLN A 359 -2.79 -3.42 -14.97
N TYR A 360 -3.88 -3.22 -14.24
CA TYR A 360 -4.71 -4.32 -13.70
C TYR A 360 -5.62 -4.93 -14.78
N SER A 361 -6.48 -4.09 -15.38
CA SER A 361 -7.45 -4.51 -16.38
C SER A 361 -6.84 -4.61 -17.79
N PRO A 362 -7.36 -5.47 -18.67
CA PRO A 362 -6.80 -5.66 -20.02
C PRO A 362 -7.12 -4.50 -20.96
N LEU A 363 -8.18 -3.73 -20.68
CA LEU A 363 -8.64 -2.59 -21.49
C LEU A 363 -8.86 -2.94 -22.98
N THR A 364 -9.18 -4.20 -23.26
CA THR A 364 -9.51 -4.66 -24.62
C THR A 364 -10.96 -4.29 -24.99
N MET A 365 -11.24 -4.23 -26.29
CA MET A 365 -12.59 -3.91 -26.79
C MET A 365 -13.67 -4.85 -26.22
N GLY A 366 -13.37 -6.15 -26.14
CA GLY A 366 -14.29 -7.15 -25.59
C GLY A 366 -14.66 -6.83 -24.13
N TRP A 367 -13.66 -6.49 -23.32
CA TRP A 367 -13.87 -6.10 -21.92
C TRP A 367 -14.77 -4.87 -21.77
N CYS A 368 -14.58 -3.84 -22.61
CA CYS A 368 -15.45 -2.67 -22.61
C CYS A 368 -16.90 -3.02 -23.01
N ILE A 369 -17.06 -3.84 -24.05
CA ILE A 369 -18.39 -4.24 -24.54
C ILE A 369 -19.14 -5.07 -23.52
N ASP A 370 -18.47 -6.03 -22.88
CA ASP A 370 -19.09 -6.89 -21.88
C ASP A 370 -19.52 -6.08 -20.65
N CYS A 371 -18.66 -5.15 -20.18
CA CYS A 371 -19.05 -4.20 -19.14
C CYS A 371 -20.28 -3.37 -19.53
N HIS A 372 -20.37 -2.87 -20.77
CA HIS A 372 -21.53 -2.11 -21.25
C HIS A 372 -22.80 -2.97 -21.41
N ARG A 373 -22.67 -4.28 -21.63
CA ARG A 373 -23.80 -5.21 -21.69
C ARG A 373 -24.37 -5.50 -20.32
N GLU A 374 -23.53 -5.50 -19.29
CA GLU A 374 -23.89 -5.87 -17.92
C GLU A 374 -24.26 -4.67 -17.05
N SER A 375 -23.74 -3.48 -17.37
CA SER A 375 -23.96 -2.27 -16.58
C SER A 375 -25.28 -1.59 -16.90
N ASN A 376 -26.08 -1.34 -15.86
CA ASN A 376 -27.33 -0.60 -15.95
C ASN A 376 -27.10 0.91 -15.91
N VAL A 377 -28.00 1.64 -16.54
CA VAL A 377 -28.01 3.11 -16.57
C VAL A 377 -28.76 3.64 -15.34
N ASP A 378 -28.30 4.75 -14.77
CA ASP A 378 -28.98 5.38 -13.63
C ASP A 378 -30.35 5.94 -14.03
N LYS A 379 -31.41 5.25 -13.61
CA LYS A 379 -32.82 5.64 -13.84
C LYS A 379 -33.22 6.92 -13.13
N ASN A 380 -32.49 7.34 -12.09
CA ASN A 380 -32.82 8.55 -11.34
C ASN A 380 -32.35 9.82 -12.05
N ASN A 381 -31.54 9.69 -13.10
CA ASN A 381 -31.12 10.81 -13.90
C ASN A 381 -32.28 11.30 -14.78
N GLU A 382 -32.70 12.55 -14.59
CA GLU A 382 -33.80 13.19 -15.31
C GLU A 382 -33.65 13.09 -16.84
N TYR A 383 -32.42 13.12 -17.35
CA TYR A 383 -32.15 12.99 -18.79
C TYR A 383 -32.58 11.63 -19.34
N TYR A 384 -32.42 10.55 -18.55
CA TYR A 384 -32.70 9.19 -19.00
C TYR A 384 -34.14 8.75 -18.73
N GLN A 385 -34.91 9.42 -17.88
CA GLN A 385 -36.26 8.97 -17.48
C GLN A 385 -37.17 8.63 -18.67
N LYS A 386 -37.32 9.56 -19.63
CA LYS A 386 -38.17 9.34 -20.81
C LYS A 386 -37.66 8.19 -21.68
N VAL A 387 -36.35 8.13 -21.90
CA VAL A 387 -35.70 7.09 -22.72
C VAL A 387 -35.84 5.73 -22.03
N HIS A 388 -35.70 5.71 -20.70
CA HIS A 388 -35.89 4.54 -19.86
C HIS A 388 -37.31 3.99 -19.99
N ASP A 389 -38.32 4.84 -19.83
CA ASP A 389 -39.73 4.45 -19.91
C ASP A 389 -40.14 3.93 -21.29
N GLU A 390 -39.59 4.50 -22.37
CA GLU A 390 -39.90 4.07 -23.74
C GLU A 390 -39.18 2.76 -24.12
N LEU A 391 -37.89 2.67 -23.83
CA LEU A 391 -37.08 1.51 -24.22
C LEU A 391 -37.27 0.31 -23.30
N SER A 392 -37.52 0.51 -22.00
CA SER A 392 -37.88 -0.57 -21.06
C SER A 392 -39.13 -1.32 -21.54
N LYS A 393 -40.17 -0.58 -21.97
CA LYS A 393 -41.38 -1.15 -22.56
C LYS A 393 -41.11 -1.88 -23.88
N LYS A 394 -40.25 -1.33 -24.73
CA LYS A 394 -39.89 -1.94 -26.02
C LYS A 394 -39.13 -3.26 -25.84
N TYR A 395 -38.19 -3.32 -24.92
CA TYR A 395 -37.34 -4.50 -24.69
C TYR A 395 -37.90 -5.45 -23.63
N GLY A 396 -38.92 -5.05 -22.88
CA GLY A 396 -39.52 -5.85 -21.82
C GLY A 396 -38.60 -6.04 -20.61
N VAL A 397 -37.77 -5.04 -20.29
CA VAL A 397 -36.81 -5.07 -19.17
C VAL A 397 -37.10 -3.96 -18.17
N GLU A 398 -36.87 -4.20 -16.88
CA GLU A 398 -37.07 -3.19 -15.83
C GLU A 398 -35.98 -2.11 -15.84
N GLU A 399 -34.74 -2.51 -16.12
CA GLU A 399 -33.58 -1.61 -16.21
C GLU A 399 -32.88 -1.76 -17.57
N LEU A 400 -32.45 -0.63 -18.13
CA LEU A 400 -31.73 -0.60 -19.39
C LEU A 400 -30.23 -0.66 -19.15
N THR A 401 -29.57 -1.46 -19.99
CA THR A 401 -28.12 -1.52 -20.02
C THR A 401 -27.55 -0.44 -20.93
N VAL A 402 -26.28 -0.10 -20.74
CA VAL A 402 -25.57 0.85 -21.61
C VAL A 402 -25.58 0.37 -23.07
N ALA A 403 -25.46 -0.94 -23.29
CA ALA A 403 -25.58 -1.54 -24.61
C ALA A 403 -26.95 -1.31 -25.26
N GLN A 404 -28.05 -1.37 -24.50
CA GLN A 404 -29.41 -1.13 -25.02
C GLN A 404 -29.67 0.35 -25.37
N LEU A 405 -28.93 1.28 -24.77
CA LEU A 405 -28.89 2.70 -25.18
C LEU A 405 -28.01 2.96 -26.40
N GLY A 406 -27.40 1.92 -26.97
CA GLY A 406 -26.51 2.01 -28.10
C GLY A 406 -25.07 2.37 -27.72
N GLY A 407 -24.66 2.22 -26.46
CA GLY A 407 -23.28 2.42 -26.01
C GLY A 407 -22.26 1.40 -26.53
N ILE A 408 -22.61 0.65 -27.57
CA ILE A 408 -21.75 -0.31 -28.28
C ILE A 408 -21.71 -0.04 -29.80
N GLU A 409 -22.23 1.12 -30.23
CA GLU A 409 -22.14 1.56 -31.62
C GLU A 409 -20.74 2.08 -31.95
N CYS A 410 -20.18 1.68 -33.10
CA CYS A 410 -18.81 2.01 -33.50
C CYS A 410 -18.51 3.51 -33.44
N ALA A 411 -19.46 4.35 -33.88
CA ALA A 411 -19.29 5.80 -33.93
C ALA A 411 -19.26 6.48 -32.57
N LYS A 412 -19.80 5.87 -31.50
CA LYS A 412 -19.80 6.46 -30.16
C LYS A 412 -18.51 6.14 -29.38
N CYS A 413 -17.76 5.13 -29.82
CA CYS A 413 -16.54 4.67 -29.18
C CYS A 413 -15.28 5.08 -29.92
N HIS A 414 -15.35 5.31 -31.25
CA HIS A 414 -14.16 5.50 -32.08
C HIS A 414 -14.09 6.82 -32.87
N TYR A 415 -15.13 7.64 -32.80
CA TYR A 415 -15.25 8.93 -33.48
C TYR A 415 -15.99 9.93 -32.58
#